data_AF-A0A4Y7M932-F1
#
_entry.id   AF-A0A4Y7M932-F1
#
_cell.length_a   1.000
_cell.length_b   1.000
_cell.length_c   1.000
_cell.angle_alpha   90.00
_cell.angle_beta   90.00
_cell.angle_gamma   90.00
#
_symmetry.space_group_name_H-M   'P 1'
#
loop_
_entity.id
_entity.type
_entity.pdbx_description
1 polymer ?
#
loop_
_entity_poly.entity_id
_entity_poly.type
_entity_poly.pdbx_seq_one_letter_code
_entity_poly.pdbx_strand_id
1 'polypeptide(L)'
;MSKVVARPLITVYNEKAEASGSTIQLPAVFRAPIRPDIVSFVQQQMSMNRRHPYCVSEKAGHQTSAESWGTGRAVARIPRVRGGGTHRSGQGAYGNMCRGGRMFAPTKIWRRWHRKINVNQKRYALCSAIAASGIPSLVMSKGHLINEVPEMPLVVSDKVQEYNKTKQAVVLLRRLRAWTDVQKVYKTRRFRAGKGKMRNRRRTSKLGPLIIYGKDQGLTKAFRNIPGISLISVNKLNLMKLAPGGHVGRFCIWTESAFQRLNALYGTWRQKSKLKSDYNLPQPIMTGTDLSRLLKSDEIQKVIRRPRQMVRRASVKRNPLTNMRALMKLNPYAAVIKKSAAKVAEARKKNKAAVLEKKRQSVVPESKLPVDKPKEETPVQAPVEDVKQIQVFPVEPPKPIQPESKKSKKSRSEVAKDPQIEPMDTTESVVEVKVEKSPAKDPVSKVATIPNEPKVSGQDKVMEVTSDVKDKAGVPDKGKSPPIVPIPFVTDVKTPTTVLAEAAPNTKPVEETSATQIAVEEAAADKGPKSKKGKGKKNKKE
;
A
#
# COMPACT_ATOMS: atom_id res chain seq x y z
N MET A 1 -25.62 5.56 12.07
CA MET A 1 -24.29 6.21 12.06
C MET A 1 -23.23 5.16 12.38
N SER A 2 -21.98 5.33 11.94
CA SER A 2 -20.89 4.42 12.33
C SER A 2 -20.47 4.64 13.79
N LYS A 3 -20.35 3.54 14.55
CA LYS A 3 -19.72 3.50 15.87
C LYS A 3 -18.19 3.43 15.71
N VAL A 4 -17.60 4.42 15.02
CA VAL A 4 -16.13 4.60 15.02
C VAL A 4 -15.72 5.03 16.43
N VAL A 5 -14.90 4.23 17.09
CA VAL A 5 -14.33 4.56 18.40
C VAL A 5 -13.36 5.73 18.22
N ALA A 6 -13.79 6.92 18.62
CA ALA A 6 -13.01 8.15 18.55
C ALA A 6 -13.44 9.10 19.68
N ARG A 7 -12.45 9.66 20.40
CA ARG A 7 -12.66 10.53 21.57
C ARG A 7 -13.69 11.63 21.23
N PRO A 8 -14.76 11.82 22.02
CA PRO A 8 -15.81 12.79 21.68
C PRO A 8 -15.36 14.23 21.87
N LEU A 9 -14.48 14.46 22.86
CA LEU A 9 -13.79 15.71 23.15
C LEU A 9 -12.29 15.52 22.91
N ILE A 10 -11.63 16.60 22.52
CA ILE A 10 -10.19 16.72 22.26
C ILE A 10 -9.67 17.92 23.05
N THR A 11 -8.46 17.82 23.61
CA THR A 11 -7.82 18.91 24.33
C THR A 11 -7.17 19.90 23.37
N VAL A 12 -7.15 21.18 23.73
CA VAL A 12 -6.35 22.18 23.02
C VAL A 12 -5.03 22.37 23.75
N TYR A 13 -3.92 22.32 23.03
CA TYR A 13 -2.60 22.55 23.61
C TYR A 13 -2.18 24.02 23.50
N ASN A 14 -1.64 24.55 24.59
CA ASN A 14 -1.00 25.87 24.63
C ASN A 14 0.38 25.83 23.95
N GLU A 15 0.97 27.01 23.72
CA GLU A 15 2.31 27.18 23.14
C GLU A 15 3.45 26.53 23.96
N LYS A 16 3.17 26.20 25.23
CA LYS A 16 4.08 25.46 26.11
C LYS A 16 4.00 23.92 25.93
N ALA A 17 3.02 23.42 25.16
CA ALA A 17 2.57 22.03 25.08
C ALA A 17 1.91 21.47 26.35
N GLU A 18 1.47 22.35 27.24
CA GLU A 18 0.50 22.06 28.31
C GLU A 18 -0.93 22.07 27.73
N ALA A 19 -1.87 21.33 28.35
CA ALA A 19 -3.29 21.46 28.02
C ALA A 19 -3.82 22.83 28.46
N SER A 20 -4.62 23.50 27.63
CA SER A 20 -5.11 24.86 27.87
C SER A 20 -6.28 24.96 28.86
N GLY A 21 -6.90 23.84 29.21
CA GLY A 21 -8.21 23.78 29.86
C GLY A 21 -9.39 23.83 28.88
N SER A 22 -9.22 24.36 27.66
CA SER A 22 -10.27 24.29 26.63
C SER A 22 -10.30 22.91 25.96
N THR A 23 -11.52 22.44 25.67
CA THR A 23 -11.77 21.21 24.92
C THR A 23 -12.75 21.45 23.79
N ILE A 24 -12.59 20.71 22.69
CA ILE A 24 -13.41 20.87 21.48
C ILE A 24 -14.03 19.52 21.11
N GLN A 25 -15.31 19.54 20.74
CA GLN A 25 -15.99 18.36 20.22
C GLN A 25 -15.38 17.92 18.87
N LEU A 26 -15.07 16.63 18.74
CA LEU A 26 -14.58 16.01 17.51
C LEU A 26 -15.51 16.28 16.32
N PRO A 27 -15.05 16.97 15.25
CA PRO A 27 -15.86 17.21 14.05
C PRO A 27 -16.30 15.91 13.38
N ALA A 28 -17.54 15.86 12.90
CA ALA A 28 -18.14 14.63 12.35
C ALA A 28 -17.31 14.02 11.20
N VAL A 29 -16.58 14.88 10.46
CA VAL A 29 -15.64 14.51 9.39
C VAL A 29 -14.63 13.44 9.82
N PHE A 30 -14.19 13.43 11.07
CA PHE A 30 -13.22 12.43 11.55
C PHE A 30 -13.79 11.03 11.72
N ARG A 31 -15.12 10.89 11.77
CA ARG A 31 -15.83 9.59 11.82
C ARG A 31 -16.28 9.13 10.42
N ALA A 32 -15.94 9.88 9.36
CA ALA A 32 -16.30 9.55 7.98
C ALA A 32 -15.59 8.27 7.49
N PRO A 33 -16.21 7.49 6.58
CA PRO A 33 -15.60 6.28 6.02
C PRO A 33 -14.28 6.58 5.31
N ILE A 34 -13.25 5.77 5.61
CA ILE A 34 -11.92 5.88 5.01
C ILE A 34 -11.85 4.97 3.77
N ARG A 35 -11.89 5.57 2.57
CA ARG A 35 -11.78 4.86 1.29
C ARG A 35 -10.44 5.14 0.60
N PRO A 36 -9.39 4.31 0.85
CA PRO A 36 -8.06 4.54 0.27
C PRO A 36 -8.04 4.36 -1.25
N ASP A 37 -8.96 3.57 -1.80
CA ASP A 37 -9.23 3.42 -3.22
C ASP A 37 -9.64 4.74 -3.88
N ILE A 38 -10.65 5.43 -3.32
CA ILE A 38 -11.09 6.75 -3.82
C ILE A 38 -9.99 7.79 -3.64
N VAL A 39 -9.28 7.78 -2.50
CA VAL A 39 -8.17 8.70 -2.26
C VAL A 39 -7.05 8.52 -3.29
N SER A 40 -6.61 7.28 -3.53
CA SER A 40 -5.58 6.96 -4.52
C SER A 40 -5.99 7.39 -5.93
N PHE A 41 -7.21 7.01 -6.36
CA PHE A 41 -7.75 7.38 -7.66
C PHE A 41 -7.80 8.91 -7.85
N VAL A 42 -8.43 9.64 -6.92
CA VAL A 42 -8.55 11.10 -7.02
C VAL A 42 -7.18 11.77 -6.98
N GLN A 43 -6.25 11.27 -6.16
CA GLN A 43 -4.87 11.80 -6.09
C GLN A 43 -4.13 11.61 -7.41
N GLN A 44 -4.24 10.44 -8.05
CA GLN A 44 -3.63 10.16 -9.35
C GLN A 44 -4.15 11.13 -10.43
N GLN A 45 -5.48 11.32 -10.50
CA GLN A 45 -6.09 12.26 -11.45
C GLN A 45 -5.67 13.72 -11.16
N MET A 46 -5.66 14.15 -9.89
CA MET A 46 -5.16 15.48 -9.49
C MET A 46 -3.66 15.66 -9.76
N SER A 47 -2.86 14.59 -9.70
CA SER A 47 -1.44 14.62 -10.02
C SER A 47 -1.17 14.69 -11.53
N MET A 48 -2.08 14.18 -12.38
CA MET A 48 -2.00 14.39 -13.84
C MET A 48 -2.32 15.84 -14.21
N ASN A 49 -3.30 16.47 -13.54
CA ASN A 49 -3.68 17.87 -13.77
C ASN A 49 -2.59 18.91 -13.45
N ARG A 50 -1.48 18.50 -12.80
CA ARG A 50 -0.30 19.35 -12.50
C ARG A 50 0.86 19.15 -13.49
N ARG A 51 0.65 18.43 -14.59
CA ARG A 51 1.67 18.24 -15.63
C ARG A 51 1.57 19.38 -16.63
N HIS A 52 2.71 20.00 -16.95
CA HIS A 52 2.81 20.84 -18.14
C HIS A 52 2.85 19.92 -19.37
N PRO A 53 2.14 20.27 -20.46
CA PRO A 53 2.31 19.62 -21.75
C PRO A 53 3.76 19.65 -22.23
N TYR A 54 4.17 18.64 -22.98
CA TYR A 54 5.44 18.62 -23.69
C TYR A 54 5.30 17.80 -24.98
N CYS A 55 6.03 18.19 -26.02
CA CYS A 55 6.00 17.56 -27.32
C CYS A 55 7.42 17.41 -27.91
N VAL A 56 7.51 16.74 -29.05
CA VAL A 56 8.65 16.87 -29.97
C VAL A 56 8.31 18.02 -30.95
N SER A 57 9.30 18.69 -31.53
CA SER A 57 9.05 19.63 -32.63
C SER A 57 8.48 18.88 -33.84
N GLU A 58 7.45 19.43 -34.47
CA GLU A 58 6.76 18.79 -35.60
C GLU A 58 7.66 18.58 -36.82
N LYS A 59 8.59 19.52 -37.06
CA LYS A 59 9.57 19.44 -38.15
C LYS A 59 10.79 18.55 -37.82
N ALA A 60 10.85 17.92 -36.65
CA ALA A 60 12.00 17.11 -36.24
C ALA A 60 12.17 15.85 -37.10
N GLY A 61 13.32 15.71 -37.76
CA GLY A 61 13.57 14.64 -38.72
C GLY A 61 12.85 14.81 -40.07
N HIS A 62 12.26 15.99 -40.32
CA HIS A 62 11.61 16.38 -41.59
C HIS A 62 12.36 17.48 -42.35
N GLN A 63 13.36 18.12 -41.73
CA GLN A 63 14.12 19.25 -42.28
C GLN A 63 15.07 18.92 -43.45
N THR A 64 15.14 17.66 -43.91
CA THR A 64 16.16 17.22 -44.88
C THR A 64 15.51 16.57 -46.08
N SER A 65 15.57 17.24 -47.23
CA SER A 65 15.10 16.74 -48.52
C SER A 65 15.80 15.42 -48.87
N ALA A 66 15.02 14.34 -48.93
CA ALA A 66 15.52 12.98 -49.09
C ALA A 66 14.46 12.08 -49.71
N GLU A 67 14.86 11.23 -50.65
CA GLU A 67 13.97 10.37 -51.44
C GLU A 67 14.56 8.96 -51.56
N SER A 68 13.69 7.96 -51.78
CA SER A 68 14.16 6.59 -51.94
C SER A 68 14.79 6.41 -53.32
N TRP A 69 15.95 5.77 -53.39
CA TRP A 69 16.61 5.43 -54.65
C TRP A 69 15.95 4.23 -55.38
N GLY A 70 14.85 3.69 -54.86
CA GLY A 70 14.10 2.59 -55.48
C GLY A 70 14.80 1.24 -55.34
N THR A 71 14.67 0.41 -56.38
CA THR A 71 15.33 -0.88 -56.58
C THR A 71 16.57 -0.74 -57.47
N GLY A 72 17.27 -1.84 -57.77
CA GLY A 72 18.44 -1.83 -58.67
C GLY A 72 19.73 -1.27 -58.05
N ARG A 73 19.73 -1.00 -56.74
CA ARG A 73 20.94 -0.67 -55.96
C ARG A 73 21.02 -1.64 -54.77
N ALA A 74 22.22 -2.06 -54.39
CA ALA A 74 22.48 -3.01 -53.28
C ALA A 74 22.28 -2.35 -51.89
N VAL A 75 21.16 -1.66 -51.72
CA VAL A 75 20.95 -0.64 -50.69
C VAL A 75 19.47 -0.63 -50.30
N ALA A 76 19.15 -0.63 -49.00
CA ALA A 76 17.77 -0.61 -48.53
C ALA A 76 16.99 0.63 -49.03
N ARG A 77 15.71 0.40 -49.44
CA ARG A 77 14.77 1.36 -50.09
C ARG A 77 14.29 2.53 -49.20
N ILE A 78 15.08 2.92 -48.21
CA ILE A 78 14.84 4.03 -47.28
C ILE A 78 15.13 5.36 -48.01
N PRO A 79 14.38 6.45 -47.75
CA PRO A 79 14.71 7.77 -48.28
C PRO A 79 16.12 8.22 -47.90
N ARG A 80 16.88 8.78 -48.86
CA ARG A 80 18.29 9.17 -48.70
C ARG A 80 18.52 10.62 -49.07
N VAL A 81 19.40 11.28 -48.32
CA VAL A 81 19.75 12.70 -48.50
C VAL A 81 20.37 12.88 -49.89
N ARG A 82 19.81 13.78 -50.69
CA ARG A 82 20.30 14.14 -52.04
C ARG A 82 21.62 14.92 -51.96
N GLY A 83 22.38 14.95 -53.07
CA GLY A 83 23.66 15.66 -53.20
C GLY A 83 24.89 14.76 -53.06
N GLY A 84 26.08 15.37 -53.13
CA GLY A 84 27.40 14.73 -52.97
C GLY A 84 28.25 15.45 -51.92
N GLY A 85 29.58 15.25 -51.94
CA GLY A 85 30.57 16.10 -51.25
C GLY A 85 30.56 16.14 -49.71
N THR A 86 29.58 15.54 -49.02
CA THR A 86 29.50 15.54 -47.55
C THR A 86 29.22 14.16 -47.00
N HIS A 87 29.70 13.86 -45.80
CA HIS A 87 29.41 12.60 -45.11
C HIS A 87 27.90 12.36 -44.84
N ARG A 88 27.05 13.40 -44.94
CA ARG A 88 25.59 13.30 -44.74
C ARG A 88 24.85 12.92 -46.03
N SER A 89 25.42 13.21 -47.19
CA SER A 89 24.89 12.84 -48.50
C SER A 89 24.75 11.32 -48.62
N GLY A 90 23.66 10.82 -49.20
CA GLY A 90 23.37 9.38 -49.31
C GLY A 90 22.99 8.65 -48.00
N GLN A 91 23.06 9.29 -46.83
CA GLN A 91 22.57 8.70 -45.57
C GLN A 91 21.04 8.56 -45.56
N GLY A 92 20.52 7.57 -44.82
CA GLY A 92 19.09 7.36 -44.65
C GLY A 92 18.42 8.42 -43.76
N ALA A 93 17.27 8.92 -44.18
CA ALA A 93 16.51 10.01 -43.54
C ALA A 93 15.01 9.65 -43.39
N TYR A 94 14.25 10.56 -42.77
CA TYR A 94 12.82 10.45 -42.42
C TYR A 94 12.41 9.29 -41.48
N GLY A 95 12.89 8.06 -41.70
CA GLY A 95 12.47 6.86 -40.97
C GLY A 95 12.85 6.85 -39.49
N ASN A 96 12.03 6.19 -38.65
CA ASN A 96 12.26 6.07 -37.21
C ASN A 96 13.42 5.14 -36.83
N MET A 97 13.86 4.31 -37.78
CA MET A 97 15.09 3.51 -37.72
C MET A 97 16.35 4.28 -38.16
N CYS A 98 16.21 5.51 -38.66
CA CYS A 98 17.31 6.30 -39.20
C CYS A 98 17.88 7.27 -38.16
N ARG A 99 19.21 7.41 -38.09
CA ARG A 99 19.88 8.40 -37.24
C ARG A 99 19.48 9.81 -37.68
N GLY A 100 18.73 10.52 -36.83
CA GLY A 100 18.21 11.86 -37.14
C GLY A 100 16.90 11.88 -37.94
N GLY A 101 16.29 10.72 -38.24
CA GLY A 101 14.93 10.64 -38.76
C GLY A 101 13.85 10.95 -37.71
N ARG A 102 12.57 10.93 -38.10
CA ARG A 102 11.46 11.27 -37.20
C ARG A 102 11.11 10.11 -36.27
N MET A 103 10.75 10.41 -35.03
CA MET A 103 10.22 9.40 -34.12
C MET A 103 8.82 8.95 -34.58
N PHE A 104 8.54 7.64 -34.55
CA PHE A 104 7.18 7.14 -34.77
C PHE A 104 6.23 7.58 -33.64
N ALA A 105 4.99 7.91 -33.97
CA ALA A 105 3.96 8.40 -33.04
C ALA A 105 4.48 9.43 -32.00
N PRO A 106 5.05 10.58 -32.43
CA PRO A 106 5.69 11.53 -31.53
C PRO A 106 4.70 12.14 -30.53
N THR A 107 5.17 12.47 -29.32
CA THR A 107 4.32 13.12 -28.31
C THR A 107 3.80 14.45 -28.83
N LYS A 108 2.48 14.55 -29.05
CA LYS A 108 1.79 15.75 -29.52
C LYS A 108 1.27 16.61 -28.36
N ILE A 109 1.14 17.92 -28.58
CA ILE A 109 0.70 18.90 -27.56
C ILE A 109 -0.69 18.52 -27.01
N TRP A 110 -1.64 18.24 -27.91
CA TRP A 110 -3.05 17.93 -27.62
C TRP A 110 -3.32 16.55 -27.00
N ARG A 111 -2.29 15.86 -26.52
CA ARG A 111 -2.46 14.66 -25.68
C ARG A 111 -3.33 15.01 -24.47
N ARG A 112 -4.21 14.09 -24.05
CA ARG A 112 -5.09 14.29 -22.87
C ARG A 112 -4.32 14.25 -21.54
N TRP A 113 -3.62 15.34 -21.21
CA TRP A 113 -2.89 15.53 -19.95
C TRP A 113 -3.83 15.70 -18.75
N HIS A 114 -4.90 16.48 -18.93
CA HIS A 114 -5.84 16.84 -17.87
C HIS A 114 -7.07 15.92 -17.82
N ARG A 115 -7.64 15.78 -16.62
CA ARG A 115 -8.73 14.87 -16.27
C ARG A 115 -9.75 15.62 -15.39
N LYS A 116 -10.99 15.71 -15.87
CA LYS A 116 -12.15 16.16 -15.07
C LYS A 116 -12.41 15.10 -14.00
N ILE A 117 -12.70 15.54 -12.77
CA ILE A 117 -12.97 14.66 -11.62
C ILE A 117 -14.19 15.21 -10.91
N ASN A 118 -15.17 14.37 -10.61
CA ASN A 118 -16.41 14.73 -9.93
C ASN A 118 -16.10 15.46 -8.60
N VAL A 119 -16.82 16.56 -8.34
CA VAL A 119 -16.69 17.37 -7.13
C VAL A 119 -17.01 16.55 -5.88
N ASN A 120 -18.05 15.73 -5.89
CA ASN A 120 -18.40 14.90 -4.74
C ASN A 120 -17.40 13.77 -4.50
N GLN A 121 -16.77 13.21 -5.54
CA GLN A 121 -15.67 12.25 -5.39
C GLN A 121 -14.42 12.90 -4.76
N LYS A 122 -14.08 14.15 -5.16
CA LYS A 122 -13.02 14.95 -4.49
C LYS A 122 -13.36 15.25 -3.02
N ARG A 123 -14.60 15.63 -2.73
CA ARG A 123 -15.08 15.93 -1.37
C ARG A 123 -15.02 14.66 -0.50
N TYR A 124 -15.42 13.49 -1.01
CA TYR A 124 -15.28 12.18 -0.34
C TYR A 124 -13.81 11.88 -0.02
N ALA A 125 -12.91 11.96 -1.00
CA ALA A 125 -11.48 11.72 -0.81
C ALA A 125 -10.87 12.63 0.28
N LEU A 126 -11.29 13.90 0.34
CA LEU A 126 -10.89 14.81 1.41
C LEU A 126 -11.39 14.34 2.78
N CYS A 127 -12.66 13.94 2.92
CA CYS A 127 -13.20 13.41 4.18
C CYS A 127 -12.45 12.15 4.64
N SER A 128 -12.23 11.17 3.76
CA SER A 128 -11.45 9.97 4.08
C SER A 128 -10.01 10.29 4.50
N ALA A 129 -9.38 11.30 3.89
CA ALA A 129 -8.01 11.72 4.24
C ALA A 129 -7.93 12.51 5.56
N ILE A 130 -9.01 13.20 5.97
CA ILE A 130 -9.14 13.87 7.27
C ILE A 130 -9.43 12.85 8.37
N ALA A 131 -10.40 11.96 8.18
CA ALA A 131 -10.67 10.86 9.12
C ALA A 131 -9.41 10.03 9.41
N ALA A 132 -8.67 9.67 8.36
CA ALA A 132 -7.42 8.92 8.49
C ALA A 132 -6.25 9.69 9.15
N SER A 133 -6.28 11.03 9.26
CA SER A 133 -5.26 11.76 10.03
C SER A 133 -5.57 11.80 11.53
N GLY A 134 -6.81 11.54 11.94
CA GLY A 134 -7.17 11.39 13.36
C GLY A 134 -6.78 10.03 13.97
N ILE A 135 -6.33 9.04 13.18
CA ILE A 135 -6.06 7.67 13.64
C ILE A 135 -4.54 7.44 13.75
N PRO A 136 -3.97 7.23 14.96
CA PRO A 136 -2.53 7.07 15.16
C PRO A 136 -1.90 5.98 14.31
N SER A 137 -2.52 4.81 14.19
CA SER A 137 -1.97 3.67 13.43
C SER A 137 -1.81 3.97 11.94
N LEU A 138 -2.70 4.75 11.33
CA LEU A 138 -2.59 5.18 9.93
C LEU A 138 -1.53 6.26 9.73
N VAL A 139 -1.25 7.07 10.76
CA VAL A 139 -0.18 8.07 10.76
C VAL A 139 1.20 7.42 10.96
N MET A 140 1.29 6.45 11.88
CA MET A 140 2.48 5.63 12.12
C MET A 140 2.81 4.72 10.93
N SER A 141 1.83 4.09 10.27
CA SER A 141 2.08 3.20 9.12
C SER A 141 2.58 3.94 7.87
N LYS A 142 2.30 5.24 7.75
CA LYS A 142 2.95 6.14 6.78
C LYS A 142 4.40 6.47 7.14
N GLY A 143 4.81 6.11 8.35
CA GLY A 143 6.13 6.31 8.92
C GLY A 143 6.33 7.67 9.58
N HIS A 144 5.28 8.43 9.93
CA HIS A 144 5.46 9.64 10.75
C HIS A 144 5.86 9.26 12.18
N LEU A 145 6.84 9.97 12.74
CA LEU A 145 7.28 9.76 14.12
C LEU A 145 6.36 10.55 15.05
N ILE A 146 5.43 9.86 15.72
CA ILE A 146 4.43 10.48 16.61
C ILE A 146 4.37 9.82 18.00
N ASN A 147 5.37 8.99 18.36
CA ASN A 147 5.35 8.18 19.59
C ASN A 147 5.28 9.01 20.89
N GLU A 148 5.86 10.21 20.86
CA GLU A 148 5.86 11.17 21.99
C GLU A 148 4.76 12.25 21.87
N VAL A 149 3.94 12.23 20.82
CA VAL A 149 2.89 13.25 20.60
C VAL A 149 1.70 12.95 21.52
N PRO A 150 1.21 13.91 22.32
CA PRO A 150 0.34 13.59 23.46
C PRO A 150 -1.07 13.13 23.07
N GLU A 151 -1.61 13.56 21.92
CA GLU A 151 -2.83 12.97 21.35
C GLU A 151 -2.91 13.07 19.82
N MET A 152 -3.91 12.40 19.25
CA MET A 152 -4.30 12.56 17.85
C MET A 152 -5.84 12.60 17.71
N PRO A 153 -6.42 13.51 16.89
CA PRO A 153 -5.76 14.59 16.15
C PRO A 153 -5.27 15.72 17.07
N LEU A 154 -4.02 16.16 16.88
CA LEU A 154 -3.42 17.22 17.68
C LEU A 154 -4.01 18.60 17.33
N VAL A 155 -4.56 19.29 18.34
CA VAL A 155 -5.10 20.65 18.24
C VAL A 155 -4.32 21.60 19.14
N VAL A 156 -4.05 22.82 18.65
CA VAL A 156 -3.23 23.83 19.32
C VAL A 156 -3.96 25.18 19.34
N SER A 157 -3.77 25.96 20.39
CA SER A 157 -4.40 27.28 20.56
C SER A 157 -4.10 28.22 19.39
N ASP A 158 -5.06 29.08 19.06
CA ASP A 158 -5.00 29.95 17.88
C ASP A 158 -3.89 31.01 17.90
N LYS A 159 -3.25 31.30 19.05
CA LYS A 159 -2.08 32.18 19.16
C LYS A 159 -0.93 31.80 18.21
N VAL A 160 -0.84 30.53 17.82
CA VAL A 160 0.13 30.04 16.82
C VAL A 160 -0.07 30.68 15.43
N GLN A 161 -1.25 31.24 15.13
CA GLN A 161 -1.52 31.96 13.87
C GLN A 161 -0.72 33.28 13.77
N GLU A 162 -0.36 33.87 14.90
CA GLU A 162 0.34 35.16 15.06
C GLU A 162 1.88 35.01 15.07
N TYR A 163 2.37 33.79 14.95
CA TYR A 163 3.81 33.49 14.94
C TYR A 163 4.50 34.11 13.72
N ASN A 164 5.33 35.11 13.98
CA ASN A 164 6.08 35.84 12.94
C ASN A 164 7.52 35.34 12.77
N LYS A 165 8.15 34.77 13.81
CA LYS A 165 9.57 34.35 13.78
C LYS A 165 9.72 32.83 13.77
N THR A 166 10.52 32.30 12.85
CA THR A 166 10.83 30.85 12.74
C THR A 166 11.35 30.23 14.04
N LYS A 167 12.03 31.01 14.89
CA LYS A 167 12.46 30.57 16.23
C LYS A 167 11.27 30.12 17.11
N GLN A 168 10.16 30.84 17.10
CA GLN A 168 8.94 30.50 17.85
C GLN A 168 8.33 29.18 17.32
N ALA A 169 8.20 29.07 15.99
CA ALA A 169 7.72 27.87 15.31
C ALA A 169 8.54 26.60 15.65
N VAL A 170 9.88 26.71 15.72
CA VAL A 170 10.77 25.59 16.11
C VAL A 170 10.60 25.21 17.59
N VAL A 171 10.46 26.19 18.49
CA VAL A 171 10.24 25.94 19.93
C VAL A 171 8.91 25.21 20.16
N LEU A 172 7.83 25.66 19.53
CA LEU A 172 6.52 25.00 19.59
C LEU A 172 6.59 23.53 19.14
N LEU A 173 7.21 23.26 17.98
CA LEU A 173 7.32 21.90 17.45
C LEU A 173 8.17 20.97 18.32
N ARG A 174 9.15 21.50 19.05
CA ARG A 174 9.92 20.74 20.04
C ARG A 174 9.08 20.40 21.27
N ARG A 175 8.35 21.38 21.81
CA ARG A 175 7.46 21.20 22.96
C ARG A 175 6.34 20.18 22.67
N LEU A 176 5.66 20.32 21.53
CA LEU A 176 4.63 19.39 21.03
C LEU A 176 5.20 18.03 20.57
N ARG A 177 6.50 17.75 20.76
CA ARG A 177 7.24 16.53 20.36
C ARG A 177 7.24 16.19 18.86
N ALA A 178 6.55 16.98 18.04
CA ALA A 178 6.51 16.92 16.57
C ALA A 178 7.86 17.14 15.87
N TRP A 179 8.88 17.66 16.56
CA TRP A 179 10.21 17.94 16.00
C TRP A 179 10.95 16.68 15.54
N THR A 180 10.66 15.51 16.12
CA THR A 180 11.27 14.22 15.73
C THR A 180 11.00 13.88 14.26
N ASP A 181 9.76 14.07 13.79
CA ASP A 181 9.38 13.87 12.38
C ASP A 181 10.05 14.89 11.44
N VAL A 182 10.26 16.13 11.91
CA VAL A 182 11.00 17.17 11.18
C VAL A 182 12.50 16.83 11.08
N GLN A 183 13.12 16.35 12.17
CA GLN A 183 14.51 15.90 12.18
C GLN A 183 14.74 14.71 11.23
N LYS A 184 13.76 13.81 11.12
CA LYS A 184 13.71 12.75 10.10
C LYS A 184 13.63 13.31 8.66
N VAL A 185 12.99 14.46 8.42
CA VAL A 185 13.05 15.13 7.11
C VAL A 185 14.46 15.67 6.83
N TYR A 186 15.11 16.31 7.80
CA TYR A 186 16.51 16.76 7.66
C TYR A 186 17.42 15.58 7.30
N LYS A 187 17.40 14.50 8.09
CA LYS A 187 18.21 13.27 7.86
C LYS A 187 17.94 12.58 6.51
N THR A 188 16.82 12.85 5.83
CA THR A 188 16.44 12.20 4.55
C THR A 188 16.59 13.10 3.32
N ARG A 189 17.18 14.28 3.45
CA ARG A 189 17.42 15.24 2.35
C ARG A 189 18.62 14.83 1.51
N ARG A 190 18.41 14.04 0.46
CA ARG A 190 19.44 13.55 -0.49
C ARG A 190 19.30 14.13 -1.90
N PHE A 191 20.34 13.99 -2.72
CA PHE A 191 20.25 14.29 -4.16
C PHE A 191 19.36 13.27 -4.88
N ARG A 192 18.61 13.73 -5.89
CA ARG A 192 17.73 12.90 -6.70
C ARG A 192 18.54 12.07 -7.71
N ALA A 193 18.22 10.80 -7.88
CA ALA A 193 18.81 9.94 -8.91
C ALA A 193 18.39 10.32 -10.35
N GLY A 194 19.25 9.98 -11.32
CA GLY A 194 18.98 10.09 -12.77
C GLY A 194 18.75 11.52 -13.30
N LYS A 195 18.16 11.60 -14.51
CA LYS A 195 17.87 12.84 -15.27
C LYS A 195 16.87 13.81 -14.58
N GLY A 196 16.60 13.64 -13.29
CA GLY A 196 15.88 14.62 -12.46
C GLY A 196 16.79 15.77 -11.98
N LYS A 197 18.11 15.54 -11.85
CA LYS A 197 19.06 16.56 -11.38
C LYS A 197 19.07 17.81 -12.27
N MET A 198 19.20 17.63 -13.58
CA MET A 198 19.26 18.68 -14.62
C MET A 198 17.97 19.49 -14.75
N ARG A 199 16.80 18.90 -14.46
CA ARG A 199 15.48 19.54 -14.62
C ARG A 199 15.02 20.27 -13.36
N ASN A 200 15.95 20.99 -12.71
CA ASN A 200 15.76 21.76 -11.47
C ASN A 200 15.09 21.00 -10.30
N ARG A 201 15.19 19.67 -10.28
CA ARG A 201 14.62 18.78 -9.24
C ARG A 201 15.73 18.04 -8.47
N ARG A 202 16.85 18.74 -8.23
CA ARG A 202 18.15 18.22 -7.79
C ARG A 202 18.15 17.49 -6.44
N ARG A 203 17.26 17.86 -5.50
CA ARG A 203 17.14 17.24 -4.16
C ARG A 203 15.76 16.58 -3.94
N THR A 204 15.71 15.65 -2.98
CA THR A 204 14.52 14.98 -2.46
C THR A 204 14.62 14.84 -0.94
N SER A 205 13.50 14.98 -0.25
CA SER A 205 13.36 14.70 1.19
C SER A 205 12.00 14.03 1.45
N LYS A 206 11.80 13.45 2.63
CA LYS A 206 10.45 13.06 3.09
C LYS A 206 9.58 14.31 3.35
N LEU A 207 8.28 14.10 3.51
CA LEU A 207 7.33 15.13 3.99
C LEU A 207 7.13 14.95 5.50
N GLY A 208 7.04 16.07 6.22
CA GLY A 208 6.80 16.13 7.67
C GLY A 208 5.35 16.53 7.98
N PRO A 209 5.07 17.18 9.13
CA PRO A 209 3.72 17.57 9.52
C PRO A 209 3.05 18.53 8.51
N LEU A 210 1.72 18.47 8.47
CA LEU A 210 0.85 19.43 7.80
C LEU A 210 0.17 20.32 8.86
N ILE A 211 0.50 21.61 8.90
CA ILE A 211 -0.14 22.57 9.81
C ILE A 211 -1.35 23.18 9.09
N ILE A 212 -2.49 23.16 9.77
CA ILE A 212 -3.80 23.52 9.23
C ILE A 212 -4.41 24.64 10.09
N TYR A 213 -4.64 25.80 9.47
CA TYR A 213 -4.97 27.05 10.16
C TYR A 213 -6.28 27.69 9.68
N GLY A 214 -6.86 28.54 10.53
CA GLY A 214 -8.06 29.33 10.23
C GLY A 214 -7.75 30.54 9.35
N LYS A 215 -7.09 31.53 9.96
CA LYS A 215 -6.57 32.79 9.38
C LYS A 215 -5.03 32.72 9.29
N ASP A 216 -4.41 33.70 8.63
CA ASP A 216 -2.96 33.82 8.55
C ASP A 216 -2.54 35.21 9.04
N GLN A 217 -1.96 35.29 10.23
CA GLN A 217 -1.49 36.53 10.88
C GLN A 217 0.06 36.60 10.92
N GLY A 218 0.74 35.68 10.23
CA GLY A 218 2.21 35.55 10.27
C GLY A 218 2.70 34.11 10.11
N LEU A 219 1.87 33.13 10.53
CA LEU A 219 2.16 31.69 10.52
C LEU A 219 2.80 31.21 9.21
N THR A 220 2.33 31.66 8.04
CA THR A 220 2.95 31.22 6.77
C THR A 220 4.38 31.70 6.58
N LYS A 221 4.78 32.85 7.13
CA LYS A 221 6.17 33.33 7.11
C LYS A 221 7.03 32.50 8.07
N ALA A 222 6.58 32.30 9.31
CA ALA A 222 7.35 31.60 10.33
C ALA A 222 7.61 30.11 10.02
N PHE A 223 6.61 29.37 9.51
CA PHE A 223 6.76 27.93 9.29
C PHE A 223 7.29 27.53 7.90
N ARG A 224 7.21 28.40 6.87
CA ARG A 224 7.60 28.04 5.48
C ARG A 224 9.07 27.65 5.32
N ASN A 225 9.97 28.15 6.17
CA ASN A 225 11.40 27.85 6.08
C ASN A 225 11.78 26.47 6.68
N ILE A 226 10.89 25.83 7.44
CA ILE A 226 11.18 24.55 8.11
C ILE A 226 10.95 23.40 7.11
N PRO A 227 11.96 22.55 6.83
CA PRO A 227 11.89 21.58 5.73
C PRO A 227 10.85 20.48 5.98
N GLY A 228 10.11 20.13 4.94
CA GLY A 228 9.09 19.08 4.95
C GLY A 228 7.75 19.47 5.57
N ILE A 229 7.70 20.56 6.35
CA ILE A 229 6.44 21.13 6.82
C ILE A 229 5.62 21.58 5.60
N SER A 230 4.30 21.46 5.72
CA SER A 230 3.36 21.99 4.74
C SER A 230 2.28 22.78 5.45
N LEU A 231 1.82 23.87 4.84
CA LEU A 231 0.84 24.78 5.42
C LEU A 231 -0.41 24.84 4.54
N ILE A 232 -1.60 24.93 5.14
CA ILE A 232 -2.87 25.00 4.41
C ILE A 232 -3.98 25.64 5.26
N SER A 233 -4.80 26.51 4.66
CA SER A 233 -6.03 27.00 5.32
C SER A 233 -7.16 25.99 5.18
N VAL A 234 -8.01 25.86 6.21
CA VAL A 234 -9.21 24.99 6.21
C VAL A 234 -10.16 25.28 5.05
N ASN A 235 -10.25 26.54 4.62
CA ASN A 235 -11.10 26.93 3.49
C ASN A 235 -10.60 26.39 2.14
N LYS A 236 -9.30 26.02 2.03
CA LYS A 236 -8.63 25.61 0.79
C LYS A 236 -7.92 24.26 0.95
N LEU A 237 -8.54 23.32 1.67
CA LEU A 237 -8.04 21.96 1.88
C LEU A 237 -7.83 21.20 0.56
N ASN A 238 -6.72 20.47 0.46
CA ASN A 238 -6.25 19.86 -0.79
C ASN A 238 -5.70 18.45 -0.54
N LEU A 239 -6.27 17.47 -1.26
CA LEU A 239 -5.89 16.06 -1.16
C LEU A 239 -4.40 15.82 -1.41
N MET A 240 -3.76 16.59 -2.29
CA MET A 240 -2.33 16.48 -2.59
C MET A 240 -1.43 16.84 -1.40
N LYS A 241 -1.94 17.59 -0.41
CA LYS A 241 -1.22 17.94 0.84
C LYS A 241 -1.55 16.98 1.99
N LEU A 242 -2.81 16.51 2.09
CA LEU A 242 -3.30 15.56 3.11
C LEU A 242 -2.89 14.11 2.82
N ALA A 243 -3.06 13.65 1.58
CA ALA A 243 -2.73 12.31 1.11
C ALA A 243 -1.66 12.34 -0.01
N PRO A 244 -0.44 12.82 0.28
CA PRO A 244 0.64 12.82 -0.71
C PRO A 244 0.94 11.40 -1.20
N GLY A 245 0.92 11.21 -2.53
CA GLY A 245 1.13 9.90 -3.17
C GLY A 245 -0.08 8.95 -3.10
N GLY A 246 -1.26 9.42 -2.68
CA GLY A 246 -2.47 8.58 -2.57
C GLY A 246 -2.61 7.84 -1.24
N HIS A 247 -1.53 7.75 -0.46
CA HIS A 247 -1.58 7.20 0.89
C HIS A 247 -2.23 8.20 1.86
N VAL A 248 -3.21 7.73 2.65
CA VAL A 248 -3.88 8.48 3.74
C VAL A 248 -2.95 8.66 4.96
N GLY A 249 -3.44 9.17 6.10
CA GLY A 249 -2.68 9.20 7.36
C GLY A 249 -1.46 10.12 7.39
N ARG A 250 -1.53 11.35 6.86
CA ARG A 250 -0.45 12.33 7.13
C ARG A 250 -0.61 12.90 8.54
N PHE A 251 0.49 13.07 9.27
CA PHE A 251 0.48 13.80 10.55
C PHE A 251 0.04 15.26 10.32
N CYS A 252 -1.06 15.66 10.97
CA CYS A 252 -1.70 16.96 10.82
C CYS A 252 -1.80 17.66 12.18
N ILE A 253 -1.39 18.93 12.24
CA ILE A 253 -1.52 19.78 13.43
C ILE A 253 -2.58 20.84 13.09
N TRP A 254 -3.63 20.94 13.88
CA TRP A 254 -4.73 21.88 13.66
C TRP A 254 -4.64 23.05 14.65
N THR A 255 -5.04 24.24 14.24
CA THR A 255 -5.38 25.30 15.21
C THR A 255 -6.83 25.15 15.69
N GLU A 256 -7.18 25.73 16.83
CA GLU A 256 -8.51 25.67 17.45
C GLU A 256 -9.64 26.12 16.50
N SER A 257 -9.61 27.34 15.98
CA SER A 257 -10.60 27.81 14.98
C SER A 257 -10.55 27.03 13.66
N ALA A 258 -9.40 26.45 13.30
CA ALA A 258 -9.31 25.56 12.15
C ALA A 258 -10.13 24.28 12.37
N PHE A 259 -10.02 23.71 13.57
CA PHE A 259 -10.69 22.47 13.95
C PHE A 259 -12.22 22.65 14.05
N GLN A 260 -12.67 23.69 14.77
CA GLN A 260 -14.10 24.01 14.91
C GLN A 260 -14.77 24.27 13.55
N ARG A 261 -14.09 24.99 12.64
CA ARG A 261 -14.61 25.35 11.31
C ARG A 261 -14.87 24.15 10.38
N LEU A 262 -14.33 22.96 10.68
CA LEU A 262 -14.60 21.74 9.90
C LEU A 262 -16.10 21.37 9.88
N ASN A 263 -16.82 21.53 11.00
CA ASN A 263 -18.25 21.21 11.06
C ASN A 263 -19.07 22.13 10.14
N ALA A 264 -18.76 23.42 10.08
CA ALA A 264 -19.41 24.34 9.14
C ALA A 264 -19.06 24.03 7.66
N LEU A 265 -17.84 23.55 7.41
CA LEU A 265 -17.30 23.34 6.06
C LEU A 265 -17.60 21.95 5.46
N TYR A 266 -18.08 20.98 6.23
CA TYR A 266 -18.49 19.66 5.74
C TYR A 266 -19.87 19.20 6.22
N GLY A 267 -20.43 19.83 7.25
CA GLY A 267 -21.67 19.39 7.91
C GLY A 267 -21.47 18.19 8.83
N THR A 268 -22.60 17.65 9.29
CA THR A 268 -22.71 16.37 9.99
C THR A 268 -23.74 15.51 9.25
N TRP A 269 -23.88 14.21 9.55
CA TRP A 269 -24.94 13.42 8.92
C TRP A 269 -26.37 13.90 9.21
N ARG A 270 -26.58 14.71 10.26
CA ARG A 270 -27.88 15.34 10.59
C ARG A 270 -28.07 16.73 9.96
N GLN A 271 -26.99 17.47 9.67
CA GLN A 271 -27.03 18.85 9.18
C GLN A 271 -26.11 19.02 7.98
N LYS A 272 -26.68 19.41 6.82
CA LYS A 272 -25.94 19.70 5.59
C LYS A 272 -24.85 20.76 5.83
N SER A 273 -23.81 20.79 4.99
CA SER A 273 -22.72 21.75 5.07
C SER A 273 -23.21 23.19 4.87
N LYS A 274 -22.78 24.13 5.73
CA LYS A 274 -23.09 25.57 5.58
C LYS A 274 -22.26 26.25 4.49
N LEU A 275 -21.01 25.83 4.28
CA LEU A 275 -20.07 26.48 3.34
C LEU A 275 -19.90 25.74 2.00
N LYS A 276 -20.72 24.73 1.71
CA LYS A 276 -20.66 23.97 0.46
C LYS A 276 -22.08 23.66 -0.02
N SER A 277 -22.43 24.17 -1.19
CA SER A 277 -23.64 23.77 -1.90
C SER A 277 -23.74 22.25 -2.01
N ASP A 278 -24.93 21.76 -1.68
CA ASP A 278 -25.43 20.40 -1.85
C ASP A 278 -24.46 19.33 -1.39
N TYR A 279 -23.94 19.54 -0.17
CA TYR A 279 -23.02 18.61 0.47
C TYR A 279 -23.50 18.09 1.81
N ASN A 280 -23.55 16.77 1.91
CA ASN A 280 -23.65 16.02 3.15
C ASN A 280 -22.43 15.09 3.28
N LEU A 281 -22.09 14.71 4.51
CA LEU A 281 -20.97 13.84 4.83
C LEU A 281 -21.25 12.41 4.33
N PRO A 282 -20.27 11.71 3.71
CA PRO A 282 -20.52 10.38 3.15
C PRO A 282 -20.97 9.39 4.24
N GLN A 283 -22.03 8.65 3.95
CA GLN A 283 -22.55 7.64 4.86
C GLN A 283 -21.62 6.39 4.87
N PRO A 284 -21.36 5.81 6.06
CA PRO A 284 -20.62 4.56 6.19
C PRO A 284 -21.52 3.36 5.88
N ILE A 285 -21.02 2.40 5.10
CA ILE A 285 -21.76 1.19 4.72
C ILE A 285 -21.97 0.26 5.93
N MET A 286 -20.93 0.13 6.79
CA MET A 286 -21.00 -0.65 8.02
C MET A 286 -21.16 0.25 9.24
N THR A 287 -22.03 -0.14 10.17
CA THR A 287 -22.23 0.57 11.45
C THR A 287 -21.11 0.27 12.46
N GLY A 288 -20.61 -0.98 12.51
CA GLY A 288 -19.41 -1.37 13.23
C GLY A 288 -18.39 -1.98 12.28
N THR A 289 -17.12 -1.58 12.40
CA THR A 289 -16.01 -2.10 11.57
C THR A 289 -15.13 -3.12 12.30
N ASP A 290 -15.38 -3.37 13.58
CA ASP A 290 -14.70 -4.38 14.37
C ASP A 290 -15.29 -5.77 14.11
N LEU A 291 -14.75 -6.43 13.08
CA LEU A 291 -15.10 -7.80 12.73
C LEU A 291 -14.79 -8.79 13.88
N SER A 292 -13.81 -8.50 14.73
CA SER A 292 -13.45 -9.40 15.83
C SER A 292 -14.52 -9.39 16.93
N ARG A 293 -15.09 -8.23 17.25
CA ARG A 293 -16.24 -8.10 18.15
C ARG A 293 -17.51 -8.69 17.54
N LEU A 294 -17.75 -8.49 16.24
CA LEU A 294 -18.91 -9.07 15.57
C LEU A 294 -18.85 -10.61 15.58
N LEU A 295 -17.73 -11.20 15.17
CA LEU A 295 -17.57 -12.66 15.17
C LEU A 295 -17.62 -13.28 16.58
N LYS A 296 -17.25 -12.53 17.63
CA LYS A 296 -17.31 -12.96 19.03
C LYS A 296 -18.64 -12.62 19.73
N SER A 297 -19.64 -12.07 19.04
CA SER A 297 -20.91 -11.71 19.67
C SER A 297 -21.72 -12.98 20.00
N ASP A 298 -22.41 -12.99 21.14
CA ASP A 298 -23.13 -14.17 21.62
C ASP A 298 -24.24 -14.60 20.66
N GLU A 299 -24.89 -13.65 19.99
CA GLU A 299 -25.93 -13.90 18.99
C GLU A 299 -25.38 -14.70 17.80
N ILE A 300 -24.14 -14.44 17.40
CA ILE A 300 -23.45 -15.15 16.33
C ILE A 300 -22.88 -16.48 16.83
N GLN A 301 -22.26 -16.50 18.03
CA GLN A 301 -21.69 -17.73 18.61
C GLN A 301 -22.76 -18.79 18.95
N LYS A 302 -23.97 -18.39 19.36
CA LYS A 302 -25.11 -19.31 19.60
C LYS A 302 -25.56 -20.06 18.34
N VAL A 303 -25.34 -19.52 17.14
CA VAL A 303 -25.78 -20.09 15.86
C VAL A 303 -24.64 -20.77 15.08
N ILE A 304 -23.38 -20.43 15.38
CA ILE A 304 -22.21 -21.02 14.71
C ILE A 304 -22.07 -22.51 15.04
N ARG A 305 -21.97 -23.33 13.98
CA ARG A 305 -21.62 -24.75 14.08
C ARG A 305 -20.15 -24.90 14.51
N ARG A 306 -19.86 -25.86 15.38
CA ARG A 306 -18.49 -26.15 15.87
C ARG A 306 -17.50 -26.29 14.71
N PRO A 307 -16.29 -25.68 14.78
CA PRO A 307 -15.36 -25.64 13.66
C PRO A 307 -14.82 -27.04 13.32
N ARG A 308 -14.87 -27.42 12.05
CA ARG A 308 -14.35 -28.70 11.55
C ARG A 308 -12.82 -28.66 11.45
N GLN A 309 -12.13 -29.07 12.51
CA GLN A 309 -10.66 -29.08 12.60
C GLN A 309 -9.98 -30.20 11.78
N MET A 310 -10.73 -31.09 11.11
CA MET A 310 -10.17 -32.22 10.35
C MET A 310 -9.47 -31.77 9.05
N VAL A 311 -8.17 -31.51 9.13
CA VAL A 311 -7.33 -31.25 7.94
C VAL A 311 -7.13 -32.53 7.14
N ARG A 312 -7.96 -32.75 6.11
CA ARG A 312 -7.78 -33.82 5.12
C ARG A 312 -6.54 -33.55 4.26
N ARG A 313 -5.41 -34.17 4.62
CA ARG A 313 -4.19 -34.17 3.80
C ARG A 313 -4.30 -35.19 2.67
N ALA A 314 -3.72 -34.89 1.51
CA ALA A 314 -3.63 -35.84 0.41
C ALA A 314 -2.78 -37.06 0.80
N SER A 315 -3.38 -38.24 0.84
CA SER A 315 -2.69 -39.49 1.10
C SER A 315 -2.12 -40.09 -0.19
N VAL A 316 -0.82 -40.34 -0.25
CA VAL A 316 -0.20 -41.05 -1.37
C VAL A 316 -0.82 -42.45 -1.49
N LYS A 317 -1.41 -42.76 -2.64
CA LYS A 317 -1.98 -44.09 -2.96
C LYS A 317 -0.85 -45.11 -3.08
N ARG A 318 -0.54 -45.80 -1.98
CA ARG A 318 0.45 -46.88 -1.95
C ARG A 318 -0.03 -48.06 -2.79
N ASN A 319 0.81 -48.58 -3.68
CA ASN A 319 0.51 -49.78 -4.45
C ASN A 319 0.38 -50.99 -3.49
N PRO A 320 -0.76 -51.72 -3.47
CA PRO A 320 -0.94 -52.85 -2.56
C PRO A 320 -0.08 -54.07 -2.92
N LEU A 321 0.29 -54.26 -4.19
CA LEU A 321 1.12 -55.40 -4.59
C LEU A 321 2.53 -55.31 -3.97
N THR A 322 3.10 -54.10 -3.89
CA THR A 322 4.41 -53.85 -3.28
C THR A 322 4.34 -53.50 -1.79
N ASN A 323 3.21 -52.97 -1.28
CA ASN A 323 3.06 -52.60 0.12
C ASN A 323 2.03 -53.48 0.85
N MET A 324 2.52 -54.46 1.62
CA MET A 324 1.66 -55.42 2.34
C MET A 324 0.66 -54.77 3.31
N ARG A 325 0.99 -53.63 3.94
CA ARG A 325 0.03 -52.91 4.80
C ARG A 325 -1.10 -52.26 4.01
N ALA A 326 -0.84 -51.82 2.78
CA ALA A 326 -1.90 -51.37 1.86
C ALA A 326 -2.71 -52.56 1.32
N LEU A 327 -2.09 -53.71 1.05
CA LEU A 327 -2.79 -54.94 0.68
C LEU A 327 -3.77 -55.39 1.76
N MET A 328 -3.30 -55.57 3.00
CA MET A 328 -4.13 -56.03 4.13
C MET A 328 -5.27 -55.06 4.47
N LYS A 329 -5.09 -53.75 4.21
CA LYS A 329 -6.16 -52.75 4.38
C LYS A 329 -7.25 -52.81 3.30
N LEU A 330 -6.96 -53.37 2.12
CA LEU A 330 -7.92 -53.54 1.03
C LEU A 330 -8.49 -54.97 0.98
N ASN A 331 -7.70 -55.97 1.34
CA ASN A 331 -8.05 -57.38 1.42
C ASN A 331 -7.28 -58.02 2.59
N PRO A 332 -7.89 -58.21 3.78
CA PRO A 332 -7.22 -58.83 4.92
C PRO A 332 -6.91 -60.31 4.69
N TYR A 333 -7.74 -61.02 3.91
CA TYR A 333 -7.57 -62.45 3.60
C TYR A 333 -6.30 -62.73 2.75
N ALA A 334 -5.76 -61.72 2.08
CA ALA A 334 -4.47 -61.81 1.40
C ALA A 334 -3.31 -62.20 2.34
N ALA A 335 -3.41 -61.94 3.65
CA ALA A 335 -2.44 -62.43 4.64
C ALA A 335 -2.52 -63.96 4.82
N VAL A 336 -3.73 -64.52 4.83
CA VAL A 336 -3.97 -65.98 4.92
C VAL A 336 -3.46 -66.68 3.67
N ILE A 337 -3.82 -66.16 2.49
CA ILE A 337 -3.38 -66.70 1.18
C ILE A 337 -1.84 -66.67 1.07
N LYS A 338 -1.18 -65.58 1.48
CA LYS A 338 0.30 -65.54 1.46
C LYS A 338 0.93 -66.52 2.47
N LYS A 339 0.30 -66.73 3.63
CA LYS A 339 0.78 -67.69 4.65
C LYS A 339 0.63 -69.15 4.21
N SER A 340 -0.47 -69.51 3.52
CA SER A 340 -0.63 -70.86 2.96
C SER A 340 0.28 -71.08 1.74
N ALA A 341 0.39 -70.10 0.84
CA ALA A 341 1.30 -70.17 -0.31
C ALA A 341 2.78 -70.31 0.12
N ALA A 342 3.21 -69.63 1.19
CA ALA A 342 4.55 -69.77 1.75
C ALA A 342 4.82 -71.21 2.24
N LYS A 343 3.91 -71.81 3.03
CA LYS A 343 4.02 -73.21 3.47
C LYS A 343 4.13 -74.18 2.29
N VAL A 344 3.32 -74.00 1.25
CA VAL A 344 3.37 -74.84 0.04
C VAL A 344 4.68 -74.66 -0.73
N ALA A 345 5.23 -73.44 -0.79
CA ALA A 345 6.52 -73.17 -1.43
C ALA A 345 7.69 -73.79 -0.65
N GLU A 346 7.65 -73.77 0.68
CA GLU A 346 8.64 -74.43 1.55
C GLU A 346 8.60 -75.96 1.38
N ALA A 347 7.42 -76.57 1.38
CA ALA A 347 7.26 -78.00 1.10
C ALA A 347 7.82 -78.37 -0.28
N ARG A 348 7.50 -77.59 -1.33
CA ARG A 348 8.06 -77.80 -2.68
C ARG A 348 9.58 -77.65 -2.73
N LYS A 349 10.18 -76.72 -1.97
CA LYS A 349 11.64 -76.60 -1.85
C LYS A 349 12.26 -77.83 -1.19
N LYS A 350 11.71 -78.29 -0.06
CA LYS A 350 12.18 -79.51 0.63
C LYS A 350 12.11 -80.75 -0.27
N ASN A 351 10.98 -80.94 -0.97
CA ASN A 351 10.82 -82.06 -1.90
C ASN A 351 11.81 -81.97 -3.08
N LYS A 352 12.10 -80.78 -3.61
CA LYS A 352 13.11 -80.62 -4.67
C LYS A 352 14.53 -80.90 -4.18
N ALA A 353 14.87 -80.54 -2.93
CA ALA A 353 16.15 -80.90 -2.32
C ALA A 353 16.29 -82.43 -2.18
N ALA A 354 15.30 -83.11 -1.58
CA ALA A 354 15.30 -84.55 -1.42
C ALA A 354 15.37 -85.32 -2.75
N VAL A 355 14.75 -84.82 -3.83
CA VAL A 355 14.87 -85.40 -5.18
C VAL A 355 16.26 -85.17 -5.79
N LEU A 356 16.90 -84.03 -5.53
CA LEU A 356 18.28 -83.77 -5.95
C LEU A 356 19.29 -84.63 -5.15
N GLU A 357 19.04 -84.87 -3.86
CA GLU A 357 19.84 -85.76 -3.02
C GLU A 357 19.73 -87.21 -3.48
N LYS A 358 18.51 -87.72 -3.73
CA LYS A 358 18.32 -89.05 -4.33
C LYS A 358 18.99 -89.19 -5.71
N LYS A 359 18.95 -88.15 -6.55
CA LYS A 359 19.68 -88.13 -7.83
C LYS A 359 21.20 -88.02 -7.70
N ARG A 360 21.74 -87.55 -6.56
CA ARG A 360 23.17 -87.60 -6.26
C ARG A 360 23.60 -88.98 -5.76
N GLN A 361 22.74 -89.66 -5.01
CA GLN A 361 22.95 -91.05 -4.59
C GLN A 361 22.94 -92.02 -5.79
N SER A 362 22.09 -91.79 -6.80
CA SER A 362 21.96 -92.69 -7.96
C SER A 362 23.02 -92.51 -9.07
N VAL A 363 24.16 -91.88 -8.79
CA VAL A 363 25.25 -91.63 -9.78
C VAL A 363 26.55 -92.37 -9.40
N VAL A 364 26.49 -93.24 -8.38
CA VAL A 364 27.59 -94.16 -8.03
C VAL A 364 27.07 -95.61 -8.08
N PRO A 365 27.26 -96.33 -9.20
CA PRO A 365 27.11 -97.79 -9.26
C PRO A 365 28.35 -98.49 -8.70
N GLU A 366 28.16 -99.59 -7.99
CA GLU A 366 29.23 -100.33 -7.31
C GLU A 366 30.09 -101.16 -8.30
N SER A 367 31.40 -100.93 -8.31
CA SER A 367 32.36 -101.86 -8.95
C SER A 367 32.87 -102.87 -7.92
N LYS A 368 32.48 -104.14 -8.05
CA LYS A 368 32.93 -105.22 -7.15
C LYS A 368 34.30 -105.76 -7.55
N LEU A 369 35.27 -105.67 -6.63
CA LEU A 369 36.48 -106.49 -6.60
C LEU A 369 36.69 -107.06 -5.17
N PRO A 370 37.51 -108.11 -4.98
CA PRO A 370 37.34 -109.05 -3.86
C PRO A 370 37.83 -108.60 -2.47
N VAL A 371 37.56 -109.48 -1.51
CA VAL A 371 37.78 -109.35 -0.06
C VAL A 371 39.25 -109.51 0.33
N ASP A 372 39.69 -108.69 1.28
CA ASP A 372 40.68 -109.07 2.31
C ASP A 372 40.10 -108.80 3.70
N LYS A 373 40.61 -109.48 4.75
CA LYS A 373 40.01 -109.48 6.12
C LYS A 373 40.85 -108.66 7.15
N PRO A 374 40.64 -108.74 8.50
CA PRO A 374 40.20 -107.55 9.24
C PRO A 374 41.15 -107.15 10.39
N LYS A 375 40.78 -106.09 11.15
CA LYS A 375 41.24 -105.89 12.54
C LYS A 375 40.34 -104.95 13.36
N GLU A 376 40.33 -105.21 14.66
CA GLU A 376 39.58 -104.58 15.78
C GLU A 376 40.29 -103.29 16.28
N GLU A 377 39.77 -102.40 17.15
CA GLU A 377 38.41 -102.09 17.67
C GLU A 377 38.38 -100.72 18.42
N THR A 378 37.18 -100.18 18.73
CA THR A 378 36.84 -99.29 19.89
C THR A 378 37.45 -97.86 20.01
N PRO A 379 36.97 -96.97 20.93
CA PRO A 379 35.57 -96.66 21.32
C PRO A 379 35.25 -95.13 21.50
N VAL A 380 33.96 -94.81 21.77
CA VAL A 380 33.38 -93.53 22.31
C VAL A 380 33.63 -92.23 21.50
N GLN A 381 33.05 -91.05 21.74
CA GLN A 381 32.18 -90.47 22.80
C GLN A 381 30.90 -89.77 22.24
N ALA A 382 30.07 -89.18 23.10
CA ALA A 382 28.91 -88.34 22.77
C ALA A 382 28.91 -87.01 23.56
N PRO A 383 28.23 -85.96 23.08
CA PRO A 383 27.44 -85.06 23.94
C PRO A 383 26.02 -84.83 23.39
N VAL A 384 24.94 -85.07 24.16
CA VAL A 384 24.37 -84.26 25.26
C VAL A 384 23.49 -83.09 24.75
N GLU A 385 22.26 -83.03 25.26
CA GLU A 385 21.26 -81.98 25.03
C GLU A 385 21.50 -80.74 25.90
N ASP A 386 20.86 -79.61 25.57
CA ASP A 386 20.65 -78.55 26.55
C ASP A 386 19.30 -77.84 26.38
N VAL A 387 18.56 -77.67 27.48
CA VAL A 387 17.19 -77.15 27.51
C VAL A 387 16.98 -76.26 28.74
N LYS A 388 16.81 -74.94 28.51
CA LYS A 388 16.24 -73.89 29.40
C LYS A 388 16.40 -72.52 28.69
N GLN A 389 15.63 -71.45 28.94
CA GLN A 389 14.44 -71.27 29.79
C GLN A 389 13.57 -70.12 29.23
N ILE A 390 12.32 -70.00 29.68
CA ILE A 390 11.43 -68.86 29.40
C ILE A 390 11.58 -67.83 30.52
N GLN A 391 11.74 -66.54 30.20
CA GLN A 391 11.27 -65.44 31.04
C GLN A 391 10.66 -64.32 30.20
N VAL A 392 9.65 -63.66 30.76
CA VAL A 392 8.89 -62.56 30.16
C VAL A 392 9.06 -61.32 31.03
N PHE A 393 9.25 -60.14 30.44
CA PHE A 393 9.22 -58.87 31.16
C PHE A 393 8.17 -57.90 30.59
N PRO A 394 7.53 -57.04 31.41
CA PRO A 394 6.31 -56.33 31.01
C PRO A 394 6.56 -55.03 30.23
N VAL A 395 5.47 -54.37 29.84
CA VAL A 395 5.45 -53.12 29.05
C VAL A 395 4.71 -52.01 29.83
N GLU A 396 4.98 -50.75 29.45
CA GLU A 396 4.34 -49.47 29.85
C GLU A 396 4.95 -48.72 31.06
N PRO A 397 4.77 -47.38 31.18
CA PRO A 397 4.38 -46.36 30.18
C PRO A 397 5.35 -45.14 30.09
N PRO A 398 5.33 -44.33 29.00
CA PRO A 398 6.26 -43.19 28.82
C PRO A 398 5.63 -41.77 28.95
N LYS A 399 6.26 -40.87 29.75
CA LYS A 399 6.21 -39.37 29.71
C LYS A 399 6.90 -38.75 30.96
N PRO A 400 7.19 -37.42 31.03
CA PRO A 400 7.04 -36.33 30.04
C PRO A 400 8.29 -35.40 29.90
N ILE A 401 8.08 -34.17 29.39
CA ILE A 401 8.92 -32.93 29.49
C ILE A 401 9.84 -32.62 28.28
N GLN A 402 10.31 -31.35 28.21
CA GLN A 402 10.55 -30.56 26.98
C GLN A 402 12.06 -30.17 26.77
N PRO A 403 12.49 -28.99 26.22
CA PRO A 403 13.24 -29.02 24.95
C PRO A 403 14.60 -28.26 24.95
N GLU A 404 15.17 -28.16 23.74
CA GLU A 404 16.31 -27.33 23.29
C GLU A 404 17.75 -27.76 23.66
N SER A 405 18.53 -28.08 22.61
CA SER A 405 19.77 -27.36 22.27
C SER A 405 20.25 -27.74 20.86
N LYS A 406 21.33 -27.10 20.35
CA LYS A 406 21.83 -27.27 18.97
C LYS A 406 23.32 -27.66 18.95
N LYS A 407 23.70 -28.69 18.19
CA LYS A 407 24.71 -28.64 17.08
C LYS A 407 25.32 -30.03 16.72
N SER A 408 25.46 -30.25 15.41
CA SER A 408 26.48 -31.13 14.77
C SER A 408 26.33 -32.66 14.99
N LYS A 409 26.97 -33.55 14.20
CA LYS A 409 27.98 -33.38 13.12
C LYS A 409 27.87 -34.48 12.04
N LYS A 410 28.55 -34.24 10.90
CA LYS A 410 28.67 -35.03 9.64
C LYS A 410 28.66 -36.57 9.71
N SER A 411 28.15 -37.18 8.64
CA SER A 411 28.91 -38.14 7.80
C SER A 411 28.72 -37.79 6.30
N ARG A 412 29.61 -38.23 5.39
CA ARG A 412 29.68 -37.76 3.99
C ARG A 412 30.51 -38.71 3.10
N SER A 413 30.02 -39.00 1.89
CA SER A 413 30.76 -39.58 0.74
C SER A 413 29.93 -39.32 -0.54
N GLU A 414 30.46 -39.25 -1.78
CA GLU A 414 31.85 -39.12 -2.26
C GLU A 414 31.84 -38.63 -3.73
N VAL A 415 32.72 -37.70 -4.11
CA VAL A 415 33.32 -37.54 -5.46
C VAL A 415 34.67 -36.84 -5.30
N ALA A 416 35.68 -37.24 -6.07
CA ALA A 416 37.08 -36.77 -6.14
C ALA A 416 37.24 -35.49 -7.03
N LYS A 417 38.36 -34.74 -7.07
CA LYS A 417 39.67 -34.75 -6.36
C LYS A 417 40.30 -33.32 -6.43
N ASP A 418 41.26 -33.06 -5.54
CA ASP A 418 42.02 -31.79 -5.32
C ASP A 418 43.26 -31.68 -6.27
N PRO A 419 44.22 -30.72 -6.17
CA PRO A 419 44.43 -29.58 -5.23
C PRO A 419 44.59 -28.19 -5.94
N GLN A 420 44.58 -27.00 -5.31
CA GLN A 420 44.84 -26.48 -3.96
C GLN A 420 46.31 -26.17 -3.60
N ILE A 421 46.57 -24.89 -3.26
CA ILE A 421 47.61 -24.35 -2.36
C ILE A 421 47.12 -22.98 -1.87
N GLU A 422 47.50 -22.55 -0.66
CA GLU A 422 46.96 -21.36 0.05
C GLU A 422 48.00 -20.25 0.27
N PRO A 423 47.58 -19.02 0.69
CA PRO A 423 48.43 -17.82 0.66
C PRO A 423 49.12 -17.49 2.01
N MET A 424 50.05 -16.53 1.98
CA MET A 424 50.47 -15.75 3.14
C MET A 424 50.91 -14.32 2.76
N ASP A 425 50.91 -13.41 3.74
CA ASP A 425 51.25 -11.98 3.60
C ASP A 425 52.75 -11.72 3.41
N THR A 426 53.13 -10.56 2.84
CA THR A 426 54.00 -9.56 3.52
C THR A 426 54.27 -8.28 2.72
N THR A 427 54.41 -7.17 3.47
CA THR A 427 55.22 -5.96 3.24
C THR A 427 55.00 -5.03 2.03
N GLU A 428 55.17 -3.74 2.32
CA GLU A 428 55.26 -2.61 1.40
C GLU A 428 56.67 -2.47 0.81
N SER A 429 56.82 -1.80 -0.34
CA SER A 429 58.07 -1.12 -0.71
C SER A 429 57.82 0.04 -1.69
N VAL A 430 58.71 1.04 -1.65
CA VAL A 430 58.65 2.28 -2.43
C VAL A 430 60.02 2.57 -3.03
N VAL A 431 60.05 3.03 -4.29
CA VAL A 431 61.19 3.69 -4.95
C VAL A 431 60.53 4.83 -5.75
N GLU A 432 60.72 6.12 -5.41
CA GLU A 432 61.88 6.98 -5.78
C GLU A 432 62.13 7.01 -7.31
N VAL A 433 62.50 8.13 -7.95
CA VAL A 433 63.51 9.15 -7.59
C VAL A 433 63.05 10.57 -8.02
N LYS A 434 63.29 11.53 -7.12
CA LYS A 434 63.89 12.90 -7.23
C LYS A 434 64.04 13.57 -8.62
N VAL A 435 64.14 14.90 -8.76
CA VAL A 435 64.96 15.88 -8.02
C VAL A 435 64.31 17.28 -7.94
N GLU A 436 64.47 17.93 -6.77
CA GLU A 436 64.64 19.37 -6.39
C GLU A 436 64.24 20.53 -7.36
N LYS A 437 63.98 21.79 -6.92
CA LYS A 437 64.48 22.51 -5.73
C LYS A 437 63.56 23.67 -5.29
N SER A 438 63.68 24.06 -4.01
CA SER A 438 63.05 25.23 -3.35
C SER A 438 64.08 26.42 -3.31
N PRO A 439 63.87 27.63 -2.70
CA PRO A 439 62.89 27.99 -1.63
C PRO A 439 62.29 29.43 -1.53
N ALA A 440 61.27 29.53 -0.67
CA ALA A 440 60.93 30.59 0.31
C ALA A 440 60.93 32.11 -0.03
N LYS A 441 59.78 32.77 0.16
CA LYS A 441 59.45 33.63 1.34
C LYS A 441 58.05 34.29 1.26
N ASP A 442 57.37 34.39 2.41
CA ASP A 442 56.17 35.23 2.67
C ASP A 442 56.59 36.71 2.98
N PRO A 443 55.71 37.69 3.40
CA PRO A 443 54.26 37.65 3.67
C PRO A 443 53.42 38.91 3.26
N VAL A 444 52.13 38.95 3.67
CA VAL A 444 51.18 40.11 3.71
C VAL A 444 50.75 40.66 2.31
N SER A 445 49.52 41.10 2.00
CA SER A 445 48.53 41.87 2.79
C SER A 445 47.04 41.66 2.37
N LYS A 446 46.13 42.55 2.82
CA LYS A 446 44.64 42.47 2.70
C LYS A 446 44.07 43.73 2.01
N VAL A 447 42.73 43.87 1.98
CA VAL A 447 41.87 45.02 1.52
C VAL A 447 41.48 44.95 0.03
N ALA A 448 40.29 45.35 -0.46
CA ALA A 448 38.88 45.40 0.01
C ALA A 448 38.00 45.72 -1.24
N THR A 449 36.82 45.09 -1.46
CA THR A 449 35.45 45.56 -1.12
C THR A 449 34.91 46.79 -1.90
N ILE A 450 33.97 46.54 -2.85
CA ILE A 450 32.67 47.24 -3.14
C ILE A 450 32.63 48.79 -3.12
N PRO A 451 32.24 49.48 -4.22
CA PRO A 451 30.89 50.12 -4.26
C PRO A 451 30.15 50.19 -5.62
N ASN A 452 28.93 50.77 -5.61
CA ASN A 452 27.94 50.87 -6.70
C ASN A 452 27.83 52.30 -7.29
N GLU A 453 27.18 52.41 -8.46
CA GLU A 453 26.34 53.53 -9.00
C GLU A 453 26.92 54.97 -9.07
N PRO A 454 26.62 55.70 -10.15
CA PRO A 454 25.58 56.74 -10.02
C PRO A 454 24.54 56.75 -11.18
N LYS A 455 23.88 57.89 -11.40
CA LYS A 455 22.53 58.04 -11.98
C LYS A 455 22.41 59.29 -12.87
N VAL A 456 21.53 59.27 -13.89
CA VAL A 456 20.94 60.47 -14.58
C VAL A 456 21.98 61.25 -15.45
N SER A 457 21.71 61.94 -16.57
CA SER A 457 20.52 62.25 -17.41
C SER A 457 20.93 62.40 -18.90
N GLY A 458 19.98 62.30 -19.83
CA GLY A 458 20.11 62.73 -21.23
C GLY A 458 18.75 62.72 -21.94
N GLN A 459 18.49 63.68 -22.84
CA GLN A 459 17.20 63.90 -23.52
C GLN A 459 17.29 63.65 -25.05
N ASP A 460 16.20 63.96 -25.76
CA ASP A 460 16.01 64.01 -27.22
C ASP A 460 15.92 62.64 -27.94
N LYS A 461 15.04 62.46 -28.96
CA LYS A 461 14.12 63.36 -29.69
C LYS A 461 13.02 62.54 -30.41
N VAL A 462 11.80 63.09 -30.61
CA VAL A 462 10.96 63.13 -31.86
C VAL A 462 10.68 61.80 -32.63
N MET A 463 9.50 61.41 -33.17
CA MET A 463 8.13 61.94 -33.42
C MET A 463 7.15 60.72 -33.36
N GLU A 464 5.80 60.81 -33.20
CA GLU A 464 4.72 61.09 -34.18
C GLU A 464 4.77 60.30 -35.51
N VAL A 465 3.68 59.88 -36.18
CA VAL A 465 2.22 59.97 -35.89
C VAL A 465 1.44 58.74 -36.45
N THR A 466 0.11 58.75 -36.38
CA THR A 466 -0.87 57.66 -36.62
C THR A 466 -1.30 57.42 -38.09
N SER A 467 -2.27 56.50 -38.28
CA SER A 467 -3.42 56.57 -39.23
C SER A 467 -3.15 56.30 -40.74
N ASP A 468 -4.03 55.68 -41.55
CA ASP A 468 -5.34 55.02 -41.29
C ASP A 468 -5.87 54.11 -42.45
N VAL A 469 -7.09 53.55 -42.26
CA VAL A 469 -8.22 53.47 -43.24
C VAL A 469 -8.50 52.24 -44.16
N LYS A 470 -9.76 51.78 -44.06
CA LYS A 470 -10.70 51.09 -45.02
C LYS A 470 -10.48 49.64 -45.52
N ASP A 471 -11.21 48.73 -44.87
CA ASP A 471 -12.44 48.06 -45.37
C ASP A 471 -12.60 47.67 -46.86
N LYS A 472 -12.89 46.37 -47.10
CA LYS A 472 -14.20 45.90 -47.62
C LYS A 472 -14.39 44.38 -47.42
N ALA A 473 -15.63 43.91 -47.55
CA ALA A 473 -16.08 42.58 -47.11
C ALA A 473 -16.33 41.57 -48.26
N GLY A 474 -16.37 40.26 -47.92
CA GLY A 474 -16.81 39.18 -48.82
C GLY A 474 -16.97 37.83 -48.09
N VAL A 475 -18.12 37.18 -48.27
CA VAL A 475 -18.55 35.91 -47.62
C VAL A 475 -19.62 35.24 -48.50
N PRO A 476 -19.74 33.90 -48.60
CA PRO A 476 -18.76 32.80 -48.55
C PRO A 476 -18.76 31.99 -49.87
N ASP A 477 -18.12 30.80 -49.92
CA ASP A 477 -18.67 29.69 -50.73
C ASP A 477 -18.43 28.30 -50.11
N LYS A 478 -19.09 27.26 -50.64
CA LYS A 478 -19.46 26.02 -49.94
C LYS A 478 -18.57 24.81 -50.28
N GLY A 479 -17.91 24.24 -49.27
CA GLY A 479 -17.30 22.91 -49.33
C GLY A 479 -18.10 21.89 -48.50
N LYS A 480 -18.59 20.81 -49.12
CA LYS A 480 -19.48 19.81 -48.47
C LYS A 480 -18.72 18.89 -47.51
N SER A 481 -19.28 18.65 -46.32
CA SER A 481 -18.95 17.50 -45.47
C SER A 481 -19.91 16.33 -45.73
N PRO A 482 -19.47 15.06 -45.61
CA PRO A 482 -20.34 13.90 -45.80
C PRO A 482 -21.30 13.69 -44.61
N PRO A 483 -22.49 13.12 -44.82
CA PRO A 483 -23.51 12.97 -43.78
C PRO A 483 -23.15 11.88 -42.75
N ILE A 484 -23.53 12.12 -41.50
CA ILE A 484 -23.51 11.12 -40.42
C ILE A 484 -24.91 10.50 -40.34
N VAL A 485 -24.99 9.17 -40.43
CA VAL A 485 -26.26 8.43 -40.33
C VAL A 485 -26.82 8.51 -38.90
N PRO A 486 -28.08 8.93 -38.69
CA PRO A 486 -28.74 8.84 -37.39
C PRO A 486 -29.07 7.38 -37.05
N ILE A 487 -28.77 6.96 -35.82
CA ILE A 487 -29.29 5.70 -35.26
C ILE A 487 -30.70 6.00 -34.71
N PRO A 488 -31.73 5.21 -35.04
CA PRO A 488 -33.10 5.48 -34.63
C PRO A 488 -33.30 5.39 -33.12
N PHE A 489 -34.20 6.22 -32.59
CA PHE A 489 -34.73 6.10 -31.24
C PHE A 489 -35.55 4.82 -31.12
N VAL A 490 -35.38 4.07 -30.03
CA VAL A 490 -36.28 2.96 -29.66
C VAL A 490 -37.40 3.52 -28.79
N THR A 491 -38.64 3.15 -29.12
CA THR A 491 -39.87 3.63 -28.49
C THR A 491 -40.20 2.91 -27.18
N ASP A 492 -41.12 3.48 -26.40
CA ASP A 492 -41.53 2.99 -25.09
C ASP A 492 -42.15 1.59 -25.12
N VAL A 493 -41.67 0.70 -24.23
CA VAL A 493 -42.28 -0.61 -23.98
C VAL A 493 -43.36 -0.47 -22.91
N LYS A 494 -44.62 -0.47 -23.34
CA LYS A 494 -45.80 -0.43 -22.48
C LYS A 494 -46.07 -1.81 -21.89
N THR A 495 -46.11 -1.93 -20.56
CA THR A 495 -46.48 -3.19 -19.88
C THR A 495 -48.00 -3.44 -19.97
N PRO A 496 -48.45 -4.69 -20.19
CA PRO A 496 -49.87 -5.02 -20.22
C PRO A 496 -50.47 -5.12 -18.82
N THR A 497 -51.76 -4.78 -18.69
CA THR A 497 -52.57 -4.99 -17.49
C THR A 497 -53.69 -5.96 -17.82
N THR A 498 -53.88 -7.01 -17.03
CA THR A 498 -54.98 -7.98 -17.19
C THR A 498 -56.28 -7.47 -16.56
N VAL A 499 -57.41 -8.03 -16.99
CA VAL A 499 -58.78 -7.57 -16.70
C VAL A 499 -59.60 -8.67 -16.01
N LEU A 500 -60.80 -8.31 -15.50
CA LEU A 500 -61.85 -9.14 -14.87
C LEU A 500 -61.65 -9.40 -13.36
N ALA A 501 -62.69 -9.42 -12.51
CA ALA A 501 -64.14 -9.32 -12.75
C ALA A 501 -64.86 -8.39 -11.73
N GLU A 502 -66.20 -8.32 -11.79
CA GLU A 502 -67.06 -7.29 -11.19
C GLU A 502 -67.71 -7.68 -9.84
N ALA A 503 -68.08 -6.67 -9.04
CA ALA A 503 -69.32 -6.63 -8.24
C ALA A 503 -69.63 -5.20 -7.74
N ALA A 504 -70.92 -4.85 -7.67
CA ALA A 504 -71.48 -3.58 -7.15
C ALA A 504 -72.50 -3.91 -6.01
N PRO A 505 -73.36 -3.00 -5.44
CA PRO A 505 -73.57 -1.57 -5.75
C PRO A 505 -73.86 -0.61 -4.54
N ASN A 506 -74.06 0.69 -4.84
CA ASN A 506 -74.85 1.72 -4.11
C ASN A 506 -74.47 2.07 -2.63
N THR A 507 -74.77 3.25 -2.04
CA THR A 507 -75.67 4.38 -2.35
C THR A 507 -74.98 5.77 -2.21
N LYS A 508 -75.74 6.88 -2.26
CA LYS A 508 -75.32 8.31 -2.17
C LYS A 508 -75.54 8.94 -0.76
N PRO A 509 -75.02 10.15 -0.47
CA PRO A 509 -74.87 10.71 0.89
C PRO A 509 -75.94 11.74 1.32
N VAL A 510 -75.80 12.24 2.57
CA VAL A 510 -76.48 13.44 3.14
C VAL A 510 -75.42 14.27 3.92
N GLU A 511 -75.69 15.57 4.14
CA GLU A 511 -74.77 16.60 4.68
C GLU A 511 -75.04 16.95 6.17
N GLU A 512 -74.85 18.22 6.55
CA GLU A 512 -75.31 18.90 7.79
C GLU A 512 -74.52 18.70 9.12
N THR A 513 -74.41 19.69 10.03
CA THR A 513 -74.03 21.13 9.91
C THR A 513 -73.70 21.74 11.29
N SER A 514 -72.78 22.72 11.37
CA SER A 514 -72.67 23.74 12.46
C SER A 514 -72.32 23.21 13.89
N ALA A 515 -72.05 24.02 14.94
CA ALA A 515 -72.01 25.49 15.12
C ALA A 515 -70.94 25.97 16.14
N THR A 516 -70.86 27.28 16.38
CA THR A 516 -70.08 28.05 17.39
C THR A 516 -70.50 27.72 18.86
N GLN A 517 -69.79 28.02 19.97
CA GLN A 517 -69.21 29.27 20.57
C GLN A 517 -68.03 28.92 21.53
N ILE A 518 -67.13 29.75 22.11
CA ILE A 518 -66.90 31.19 22.46
C ILE A 518 -66.99 31.50 23.99
N ALA A 519 -66.10 32.42 24.48
CA ALA A 519 -65.85 32.92 25.87
C ALA A 519 -65.10 31.98 26.87
N VAL A 520 -64.18 32.35 27.80
CA VAL A 520 -63.79 33.61 28.56
C VAL A 520 -64.62 33.78 29.86
N GLU A 521 -64.12 34.09 31.09
CA GLU A 521 -62.90 34.78 31.62
C GLU A 521 -62.46 34.33 33.07
N GLU A 522 -61.33 34.88 33.58
CA GLU A 522 -60.85 35.23 34.98
C GLU A 522 -61.43 34.67 36.34
N ALA A 523 -60.81 34.77 37.55
CA ALA A 523 -59.52 35.30 38.08
C ALA A 523 -59.19 34.83 39.54
N ALA A 524 -57.98 35.19 40.05
CA ALA A 524 -57.57 35.41 41.48
C ALA A 524 -57.47 34.23 42.50
N ALA A 525 -56.77 34.30 43.66
CA ALA A 525 -55.51 34.98 44.05
C ALA A 525 -54.95 34.53 45.46
N ASP A 526 -53.64 34.79 45.70
CA ASP A 526 -52.99 35.22 46.97
C ASP A 526 -52.47 34.23 48.09
N LYS A 527 -51.43 34.73 48.82
CA LYS A 527 -50.79 34.40 50.13
C LYS A 527 -49.93 33.12 50.37
N GLY A 528 -48.78 33.32 51.03
CA GLY A 528 -47.88 32.30 51.66
C GLY A 528 -48.04 32.25 53.20
N PRO A 529 -46.99 32.07 54.06
CA PRO A 529 -45.52 32.08 53.82
C PRO A 529 -44.64 31.14 54.75
N LYS A 530 -43.32 31.44 54.86
CA LYS A 530 -42.36 31.15 55.98
C LYS A 530 -41.71 29.74 56.21
N SER A 531 -40.50 29.60 55.64
CA SER A 531 -39.19 29.34 56.31
C SER A 531 -38.98 28.26 57.42
N LYS A 532 -37.87 27.49 57.28
CA LYS A 532 -37.00 27.10 58.42
C LYS A 532 -35.52 26.89 58.01
N LYS A 533 -34.58 26.99 58.97
CA LYS A 533 -33.11 26.90 58.78
C LYS A 533 -32.55 25.55 59.27
N GLY A 534 -31.40 25.13 58.72
CA GLY A 534 -30.53 24.11 59.32
C GLY A 534 -29.04 24.44 59.09
N LYS A 535 -28.19 24.32 60.13
CA LYS A 535 -26.73 24.61 60.07
C LYS A 535 -25.94 23.75 61.08
N GLY A 536 -24.91 23.05 60.61
CA GLY A 536 -23.74 22.57 61.38
C GLY A 536 -22.51 22.64 60.46
N LYS A 537 -21.29 23.08 60.85
CA LYS A 537 -20.41 22.74 61.99
C LYS A 537 -19.93 21.27 61.95
N LYS A 538 -18.63 20.95 62.08
CA LYS A 538 -17.37 21.75 62.03
C LYS A 538 -16.15 20.77 61.93
N ASN A 539 -14.92 21.32 61.91
CA ASN A 539 -13.60 20.63 61.96
C ASN A 539 -13.17 20.00 60.61
N LYS A 540 -11.96 20.18 60.04
CA LYS A 540 -10.64 20.77 60.38
C LYS A 540 -9.62 19.83 61.08
N LYS A 541 -8.41 19.81 60.48
CA LYS A 541 -7.20 19.00 60.74
C LYS A 541 -7.33 17.53 60.28
N GLU A 542 -6.25 16.89 59.84
CA GLU A 542 -4.88 17.43 59.62
C GLU A 542 -4.63 17.89 58.18
#